data_AF-A0A914F6U1-F1
#
_entry.id   AF-A0A914F6U1-F1
#
_cell.length_a   1.000
_cell.length_b   1.000
_cell.length_c   1.000
_cell.angle_alpha   90.00
_cell.angle_beta   90.00
_cell.angle_gamma   90.00
#
_symmetry.space_group_name_H-M   'P 1'
#
loop_
_entity.id
_entity.type
_entity.pdbx_description
1 polymer ?
#
loop_
_entity_poly.entity_id
_entity_poly.type
_entity_poly.pdbx_seq_one_letter_code
_entity_poly.pdbx_strand_id
1 'polypeptide(L)'
;MISGGSGLTPMLPIIREVLKENNIKCPKISLIYTNKTEDDVIQSDELKDYAHKMDSFKLTLVFTRLMKNNSNRLDPMKWIEHFERIDHDLLSRSFPKPSENVLVLICGPKGMNEAARLICTSLGYPNIHVF
;
A
#
# COMPACT_ATOMS: atom_id res chain seq x y z
N MET A 1 -4.39 -3.09 0.97
CA MET A 1 -4.24 -2.17 2.12
C MET A 1 -3.79 -0.81 1.60
N ILE A 2 -4.36 0.28 2.11
CA ILE A 2 -4.01 1.66 1.76
C ILE A 2 -3.64 2.38 3.07
N SER A 3 -2.40 2.84 3.19
CA SER A 3 -1.90 3.51 4.40
C SER A 3 -1.30 4.86 4.07
N GLY A 4 -1.45 5.83 4.98
CA GLY A 4 -0.81 7.14 4.87
C GLY A 4 -0.11 7.58 6.15
N GLY A 5 1.20 7.86 6.08
CA GLY A 5 2.02 8.21 7.24
C GLY A 5 1.86 7.21 8.40
N SER A 6 1.56 7.70 9.60
CA SER A 6 1.32 6.83 10.78
C SER A 6 0.12 5.88 10.66
N GLY A 7 -0.72 6.01 9.62
CA GLY A 7 -1.77 5.03 9.29
C GLY A 7 -1.24 3.62 8.97
N LEU A 8 0.08 3.46 8.83
CA LEU A 8 0.73 2.16 8.77
C LEU A 8 0.65 1.37 10.09
N THR A 9 0.55 2.04 11.25
CA THR A 9 0.57 1.41 12.58
C THR A 9 -0.46 0.29 12.76
N PRO A 10 -1.76 0.43 12.42
CA PRO A 10 -2.71 -0.67 12.51
C PRO A 10 -2.45 -1.79 11.49
N MET A 11 -1.70 -1.51 10.41
CA MET A 11 -1.46 -2.47 9.33
C MET A 11 -0.25 -3.37 9.62
N LEU A 12 0.80 -2.88 10.29
CA LEU A 12 2.03 -3.64 10.54
C LEU A 12 1.81 -4.95 11.28
N PRO A 13 1.04 -5.02 12.38
CA PRO A 13 0.79 -6.29 13.07
C PRO A 13 0.10 -7.31 12.16
N ILE A 14 -0.87 -6.87 11.34
CA ILE A 14 -1.58 -7.72 10.38
C ILE A 14 -0.60 -8.25 9.33
N ILE A 15 0.22 -7.36 8.75
CA ILE A 15 1.22 -7.73 7.75
C ILE A 15 2.19 -8.77 8.32
N ARG A 16 2.78 -8.50 9.48
CA ARG A 16 3.72 -9.41 10.13
C ARG A 16 3.09 -10.77 10.38
N GLU A 17 1.87 -10.83 10.90
CA GLU A 17 1.21 -12.09 11.22
C GLU A 17 0.89 -12.91 9.97
N VAL A 18 0.31 -12.28 8.94
CA VAL A 18 -0.01 -12.96 7.67
C VAL A 18 1.25 -13.49 6.98
N LEU A 19 2.36 -12.75 7.06
CA LEU A 19 3.62 -13.14 6.41
C LEU A 19 4.42 -14.19 7.21
N LYS A 20 4.25 -14.32 8.53
CA LYS A 20 4.94 -15.38 9.31
C LYS A 20 4.62 -16.79 8.81
N GLU A 21 3.37 -17.05 8.46
CA GLU A 21 2.92 -18.39 8.10
C GLU A 21 3.28 -18.80 6.66
N ASN A 22 3.70 -17.84 5.82
CA ASN A 22 4.11 -17.92 4.41
C ASN A 22 3.74 -19.21 3.65
N ASN A 23 2.45 -19.55 3.65
CA ASN A 23 1.93 -20.74 2.96
C ASN A 23 0.82 -20.36 1.97
N ILE A 24 0.47 -21.28 1.07
CA ILE A 24 -0.47 -21.05 -0.03
C ILE A 24 -1.89 -20.66 0.45
N LYS A 25 -2.27 -21.02 1.68
CA LYS A 25 -3.60 -20.73 2.24
C LYS A 25 -3.68 -19.33 2.87
N CYS A 26 -2.55 -18.68 3.13
CA CYS A 26 -2.52 -17.35 3.73
C CYS A 26 -2.92 -16.28 2.70
N PRO A 27 -3.61 -15.21 3.12
CA PRO A 27 -3.91 -14.08 2.25
C PRO A 27 -2.64 -13.45 1.67
N LYS A 28 -2.71 -13.03 0.40
CA LYS A 28 -1.68 -12.16 -0.19
C LYS A 28 -1.99 -10.71 0.16
N ILE A 29 -0.96 -9.91 0.40
CA ILE A 29 -1.07 -8.51 0.75
C ILE A 29 -0.54 -7.65 -0.39
N SER A 30 -1.32 -6.63 -0.76
CA SER A 30 -0.86 -5.51 -1.57
C SER A 30 -1.02 -4.24 -0.76
N LEU A 31 0.09 -3.55 -0.48
CA LEU A 31 0.16 -2.34 0.31
C LEU A 31 0.49 -1.15 -0.59
N ILE A 32 -0.43 -0.18 -0.67
CA ILE A 32 -0.13 1.18 -1.13
C ILE A 32 0.18 2.01 0.11
N TYR A 33 1.39 2.56 0.20
CA TYR A 33 1.82 3.35 1.34
C TYR A 33 2.25 4.75 0.92
N THR A 34 1.45 5.75 1.30
CA THR A 34 1.69 7.14 0.95
C THR A 34 2.38 7.94 2.04
N ASN A 35 3.39 8.71 1.65
CA ASN A 35 4.20 9.56 2.50
C ASN A 35 4.48 10.90 1.80
N LYS A 36 5.03 11.90 2.51
CA LYS A 36 5.39 13.16 1.83
C LYS A 36 6.69 12.95 1.06
N THR A 37 7.72 12.43 1.70
CA THR A 37 9.02 12.10 1.10
C THR A 37 9.41 10.65 1.39
N GLU A 38 10.53 10.19 0.82
CA GLU A 38 11.10 8.87 1.12
C GLU A 38 11.55 8.75 2.58
N ASP A 39 12.09 9.83 3.16
CA ASP A 39 12.56 9.85 4.56
C ASP A 39 11.42 9.69 5.58
N ASP A 40 10.17 9.94 5.16
CA ASP A 40 8.98 9.77 6.00
C ASP A 40 8.50 8.31 6.08
N VAL A 41 9.09 7.38 5.30
CA VAL A 41 8.63 5.98 5.23
C VAL A 41 9.01 5.24 6.51
N ILE A 42 8.06 5.15 7.43
CA ILE A 42 8.19 4.35 8.66
C ILE A 42 8.35 2.86 8.29
N GLN A 43 9.30 2.17 8.92
CA GLN A 43 9.65 0.76 8.68
C GLN A 43 10.00 0.44 7.21
N SER A 44 10.62 1.39 6.49
CA SER A 44 11.00 1.24 5.09
C SER A 44 11.78 -0.05 4.80
N ASP A 45 12.84 -0.32 5.56
CA ASP A 45 13.70 -1.49 5.34
C ASP A 45 12.94 -2.82 5.51
N GLU A 46 12.10 -2.93 6.55
CA GLU A 46 11.27 -4.12 6.79
C GLU A 46 10.28 -4.35 5.64
N LEU A 47 9.60 -3.30 5.18
CA LEU A 47 8.63 -3.40 4.08
C LEU A 47 9.30 -3.73 2.75
N LYS A 48 10.46 -3.12 2.45
CA LYS A 48 11.24 -3.40 1.24
C LYS A 48 11.80 -4.84 1.29
N ASP A 49 12.24 -5.31 2.45
CA ASP A 49 12.70 -6.70 2.64
C ASP A 49 11.59 -7.72 2.38
N TYR A 50 10.38 -7.48 2.92
CA TYR A 50 9.21 -8.30 2.60
C TYR A 50 8.88 -8.29 1.11
N ALA A 51 8.87 -7.11 0.48
CA ALA A 51 8.58 -7.01 -0.95
C ALA A 51 9.62 -7.73 -1.80
N HIS A 52 10.89 -7.75 -1.38
CA HIS A 52 11.95 -8.45 -2.08
C HIS A 52 11.82 -9.98 -1.94
N LYS A 53 11.63 -10.47 -0.71
CA LYS A 53 11.71 -11.90 -0.37
C LYS A 53 10.41 -12.66 -0.53
N MET A 54 9.25 -11.99 -0.50
CA MET A 54 7.96 -12.65 -0.35
C MET A 54 7.03 -12.33 -1.52
N ASP A 55 6.71 -13.33 -2.34
CA ASP A 55 5.78 -13.17 -3.47
C ASP A 55 4.32 -12.95 -3.02
N SER A 56 4.02 -13.22 -1.75
CA SER A 56 2.75 -12.93 -1.08
C SER A 56 2.62 -11.47 -0.64
N PHE A 57 3.68 -10.65 -0.75
CA PHE A 57 3.66 -9.23 -0.37
C PHE A 57 4.06 -8.33 -1.55
N LYS A 58 3.17 -7.40 -1.90
CA LYS A 58 3.44 -6.34 -2.89
C LYS A 58 3.43 -4.98 -2.22
N LEU A 59 4.46 -4.18 -2.48
CA LEU A 59 4.59 -2.82 -1.95
C LEU A 59 4.51 -1.80 -3.08
N THR A 60 3.75 -0.73 -2.87
CA THR A 60 3.72 0.46 -3.73
C THR A 60 3.91 1.67 -2.84
N LEU A 61 5.04 2.36 -3.01
CA LEU A 61 5.36 3.58 -2.28
C LEU A 61 4.86 4.79 -3.07
N VAL A 62 4.16 5.68 -2.39
CA VAL A 62 3.58 6.88 -3.00
C VAL A 62 4.14 8.12 -2.31
N PHE A 63 4.75 9.02 -3.05
CA PHE A 63 5.35 10.25 -2.52
C PHE A 63 4.63 11.48 -3.05
N THR A 64 4.14 12.33 -2.15
CA THR A 64 3.45 13.57 -2.53
C THR A 64 4.39 14.77 -2.71
N ARG A 65 5.69 14.62 -2.40
CA ARG A 65 6.72 15.62 -2.59
C ARG A 65 8.00 14.97 -3.10
N LEU A 66 8.58 15.54 -4.15
CA LEU A 66 9.91 15.18 -4.62
C LEU A 66 10.97 15.80 -3.70
N MET A 67 11.94 15.00 -3.28
CA MET A 67 13.18 15.53 -2.72
C MET A 67 13.99 16.15 -3.87
N LYS A 68 14.48 17.38 -3.68
CA LYS A 68 15.21 18.17 -4.71
C LYS A 68 16.42 17.46 -5.34
N ASN A 69 16.88 16.34 -4.76
CA ASN A 69 18.15 15.69 -5.10
C ASN A 69 18.00 14.27 -5.66
N ASN A 70 16.80 13.70 -5.76
CA ASN A 70 16.59 12.29 -6.13
C ASN A 70 15.81 12.14 -7.46
N SER A 71 16.29 12.78 -8.53
CA SER A 71 15.57 12.85 -9.80
C SER A 71 15.59 11.56 -10.66
N ASN A 72 16.09 10.41 -10.19
CA ASN A 72 16.17 9.21 -11.04
C ASN A 72 16.34 7.89 -10.24
N ARG A 73 15.31 7.46 -9.50
CA ARG A 73 15.30 6.11 -8.91
C ARG A 73 13.97 5.39 -9.14
N LEU A 74 13.63 5.14 -10.40
CA LEU A 74 12.83 3.95 -10.70
C LEU A 74 13.77 2.76 -10.51
N ASP A 75 13.86 2.26 -9.27
CA ASP A 75 14.51 0.98 -9.01
C ASP A 75 13.63 -0.12 -9.64
N PRO A 76 14.12 -0.93 -10.59
CA PRO A 76 13.34 -2.00 -11.22
C PRO A 76 13.00 -3.16 -10.27
N MET A 77 13.03 -2.95 -8.94
CA MET A 77 12.71 -3.95 -7.92
C MET A 77 11.20 -4.12 -7.71
N LYS A 78 10.83 -5.17 -6.94
CA LYS A 78 9.46 -5.65 -6.70
C LYS A 78 8.49 -4.63 -6.05
N TRP A 79 8.90 -3.38 -5.83
CA TRP A 79 8.03 -2.29 -5.36
C TRP A 79 8.05 -1.12 -6.34
N ILE A 80 6.91 -0.42 -6.43
CA ILE A 80 6.72 0.68 -7.39
C ILE A 80 6.71 2.00 -6.63
N GLU A 81 7.48 2.98 -7.12
CA GLU A 81 7.37 4.37 -6.66
C GLU A 81 6.40 5.15 -7.54
N HIS A 82 5.52 5.92 -6.91
CA HIS A 82 4.52 6.75 -7.57
C HIS A 82 4.54 8.16 -6.98
N PHE A 83 4.61 9.18 -7.84
CA PHE A 83 4.73 10.58 -7.42
C PHE A 83 3.44 11.32 -7.72
N GLU A 84 2.44 11.18 -6.85
CA GLU A 84 1.18 11.93 -6.87
C GLU A 84 0.30 11.50 -5.69
N ARG A 85 -0.94 11.98 -5.61
CA ARG A 85 -1.92 11.46 -4.66
C ARG A 85 -2.54 10.18 -5.21
N ILE A 86 -3.09 9.37 -4.31
CA ILE A 86 -3.83 8.16 -4.68
C ILE A 86 -4.96 8.50 -5.67
N ASP A 87 -5.02 7.78 -6.78
CA ASP A 87 -6.02 7.91 -7.83
C ASP A 87 -6.58 6.55 -8.28
N HIS A 88 -7.49 6.59 -9.25
CA HIS A 88 -8.16 5.41 -9.80
C HIS A 88 -7.20 4.45 -10.51
N ASP A 89 -6.25 4.99 -11.28
CA ASP A 89 -5.35 4.20 -12.11
C ASP A 89 -4.27 3.50 -11.27
N LEU A 90 -3.79 4.13 -10.21
CA LEU A 90 -2.90 3.54 -9.23
C LEU A 90 -3.57 2.34 -8.54
N LEU A 91 -4.78 2.54 -8.00
CA LEU A 91 -5.50 1.46 -7.30
C LEU A 91 -5.77 0.28 -8.25
N SER A 92 -6.23 0.56 -9.47
CA SER A 92 -6.54 -0.45 -10.47
C SER A 92 -5.33 -1.31 -10.86
N ARG A 93 -4.12 -0.73 -10.84
CA ARG A 93 -2.87 -1.43 -11.19
C ARG A 93 -2.23 -2.13 -9.99
N SER A 94 -2.35 -1.56 -8.79
CA SER A 94 -1.70 -2.08 -7.58
C SER A 94 -2.49 -3.20 -6.89
N PHE A 95 -3.81 -3.26 -7.06
CA PHE A 95 -4.67 -4.21 -6.35
C PHE A 95 -5.20 -5.36 -7.21
N PRO A 96 -5.56 -6.51 -6.60
CA PRO A 96 -6.30 -7.55 -7.28
C PRO A 96 -7.69 -7.05 -7.69
N LYS A 97 -8.30 -7.66 -8.70
CA LYS A 97 -9.67 -7.34 -9.10
C LYS A 97 -10.64 -7.46 -7.92
N PRO A 98 -11.67 -6.60 -7.85
CA PRO A 98 -12.72 -6.69 -6.84
C PRO A 98 -13.34 -8.09 -6.79
N SER A 99 -13.50 -8.62 -5.58
CA SER A 99 -14.22 -9.86 -5.31
C SER A 99 -14.56 -9.97 -3.82
N GLU A 100 -15.46 -10.88 -3.47
CA GLU A 100 -15.81 -11.19 -2.08
C GLU A 100 -14.61 -11.66 -1.23
N ASN A 101 -13.59 -12.23 -1.88
CA ASN A 101 -12.37 -12.70 -1.23
C ASN A 101 -11.32 -11.60 -1.01
N VAL A 102 -11.64 -10.34 -1.34
CA VAL A 102 -10.73 -9.20 -1.17
C VAL A 102 -11.26 -8.27 -0.09
N LEU A 103 -10.46 -8.08 0.96
CA LEU A 103 -10.68 -7.08 2.00
C LEU A 103 -9.77 -5.87 1.78
N VAL A 104 -10.37 -4.69 1.67
CA VAL A 104 -9.65 -3.41 1.59
C VAL A 104 -9.61 -2.76 2.97
N LEU A 105 -8.39 -2.57 3.50
CA LEU A 105 -8.13 -1.87 4.75
C LEU A 105 -7.52 -0.49 4.46
N ILE A 106 -8.06 0.57 5.04
CA ILE A 106 -7.66 1.96 4.79
C ILE A 106 -7.39 2.69 6.12
N CYS A 107 -6.22 3.32 6.26
CA CYS A 107 -5.93 4.19 7.40
C CYS A 107 -4.94 5.31 7.06
N GLY A 108 -5.22 6.54 7.47
CA GLY A 108 -4.36 7.70 7.27
C GLY A 108 -5.15 9.01 7.41
N PRO A 109 -4.65 10.12 6.83
CA PRO A 109 -5.32 11.42 6.93
C PRO A 109 -6.75 11.39 6.36
N LYS A 110 -7.67 12.13 6.98
CA LYS A 110 -9.11 12.15 6.62
C LYS A 110 -9.37 12.24 5.11
N GLY A 111 -8.78 13.22 4.42
CA GLY A 111 -8.99 13.40 2.98
C GLY A 111 -8.45 12.26 2.12
N MET A 112 -7.41 11.55 2.59
CA MET A 112 -6.91 10.34 1.93
C MET A 112 -7.88 9.18 2.13
N ASN A 113 -8.36 8.97 3.36
CA ASN A 113 -9.32 7.91 3.68
C ASN A 113 -10.61 8.07 2.85
N GLU A 114 -11.13 9.29 2.76
CA GLU A 114 -12.33 9.61 1.97
C GLU A 114 -12.11 9.32 0.47
N ALA A 115 -11.01 9.82 -0.10
CA ALA A 115 -10.67 9.59 -1.51
C ALA A 115 -10.49 8.09 -1.82
N ALA A 116 -9.70 7.39 -1.00
CA ALA A 116 -9.44 5.96 -1.16
C ALA A 116 -10.73 5.14 -1.07
N ARG A 117 -11.62 5.45 -0.11
CA ARG A 117 -12.91 4.77 0.03
C ARG A 117 -13.79 4.99 -1.19
N LEU A 118 -13.87 6.23 -1.70
CA LEU A 118 -14.67 6.54 -2.89
C LEU A 118 -14.17 5.78 -4.12
N ILE A 119 -12.85 5.77 -4.36
CA ILE A 119 -12.25 5.06 -5.49
C ILE A 119 -12.44 3.55 -5.36
N CYS A 120 -12.22 2.96 -4.18
CA CYS A 120 -12.47 1.54 -3.98
C CYS A 120 -13.95 1.17 -4.18
N THR A 121 -14.87 2.05 -3.77
CA THR A 121 -16.31 1.85 -3.99
C THR A 121 -16.65 1.92 -5.48
N SER A 122 -16.10 2.90 -6.21
CA SER A 122 -16.35 3.03 -7.66
C SER A 122 -15.76 1.88 -8.47
N LEU A 123 -14.65 1.30 -7.99
CA LEU A 123 -14.06 0.09 -8.55
C LEU A 123 -14.88 -1.18 -8.24
N GLY A 124 -15.83 -1.12 -7.31
CA GLY A 124 -16.70 -2.24 -6.97
C GLY A 124 -16.15 -3.20 -5.91
N TYR A 125 -15.22 -2.77 -5.05
CA TYR A 125 -14.79 -3.59 -3.92
C TYR A 125 -15.92 -3.71 -2.88
N PRO A 126 -16.40 -4.93 -2.57
CA PRO A 126 -17.55 -5.12 -1.68
C PRO A 126 -17.19 -4.94 -0.20
N ASN A 127 -15.95 -5.25 0.18
CA ASN A 127 -15.50 -5.29 1.58
C ASN A 127 -14.43 -4.23 1.84
N ILE A 128 -14.84 -3.08 2.37
CA ILE A 128 -13.96 -1.93 2.67
C ILE A 128 -14.09 -1.56 4.15
N HIS A 129 -12.96 -1.54 4.87
CA HIS A 129 -12.87 -1.09 6.25
C HIS A 129 -11.92 0.11 6.35
N VAL A 130 -12.37 1.16 7.05
CA VAL A 130 -11.61 2.40 7.29
C VAL A 130 -11.45 2.56 8.79
N PHE A 131 -10.20 2.72 9.23
CA PHE A 131 -9.84 3.01 10.62
C PHE A 131 -9.91 4.51 10.93
#